data_AF-A0A1B1K4X8-F1
#
_entry.id   AF-A0A1B1K4X8-F1
#
_cell.length_a   1.000
_cell.length_b   1.000
_cell.length_c   1.000
_cell.angle_alpha   90.00
_cell.angle_beta   90.00
_cell.angle_gamma   90.00
#
_symmetry.space_group_name_H-M   'P 1'
#
loop_
_entity.id
_entity.type
_entity.pdbx_description
1 polymer ?
#
loop_
_entity_poly.entity_id
_entity_poly.type
_entity_poly.pdbx_seq_one_letter_code
_entity_poly.pdbx_strand_id
1 'polypeptide(L)' 'MIAWQGVAQTLPQSLAACASGRELRASGYPQDVAIAAEVDRSTAVPVLEDRVFRTASQ' A
#
# COMPACT_ATOMS: atom_id res chain seq x y z
N MET A 1 -10.68 1.42 18.31
CA MET A 1 -11.28 0.98 17.03
C MET A 1 -10.14 0.67 16.08
N ILE A 2 -10.00 -0.55 15.61
CA ILE A 2 -8.84 -1.00 14.81
C ILE A 2 -9.30 -1.00 13.36
N ALA A 3 -9.17 0.17 12.71
CA ALA A 3 -9.62 0.40 11.32
C ALA A 3 -9.23 -0.73 10.36
N TRP A 4 -8.05 -1.33 10.58
CA TRP A 4 -7.59 -2.53 9.90
C TRP A 4 -8.57 -3.70 9.93
N GLN A 5 -9.13 -4.06 11.10
CA GLN A 5 -10.04 -5.20 11.21
C GLN A 5 -11.30 -5.04 10.34
N GLY A 6 -11.76 -3.80 10.14
CA GLY A 6 -12.92 -3.52 9.28
C GLY A 6 -12.65 -3.71 7.79
N VAL A 7 -11.39 -3.69 7.35
CA VAL A 7 -11.01 -3.75 5.93
C VAL A 7 -10.12 -4.93 5.57
N ALA A 8 -9.55 -5.67 6.53
CA ALA A 8 -8.58 -6.73 6.28
C ALA A 8 -9.07 -7.79 5.28
N GLN A 9 -10.36 -8.15 5.35
CA GLN A 9 -10.99 -9.13 4.45
C GLN A 9 -11.44 -8.55 3.09
N THR A 10 -11.42 -7.23 2.96
CA THR A 10 -11.92 -6.49 1.78
C THR A 10 -10.89 -5.46 1.30
N LEU A 11 -9.61 -5.66 1.64
CA LEU A 11 -8.57 -4.65 1.44
C LEU A 11 -8.42 -4.25 -0.04
N PRO A 12 -8.38 -5.19 -1.01
CA PRO A 12 -8.30 -4.82 -2.42
C PRO A 12 -9.47 -3.96 -2.90
N GLN A 13 -10.69 -4.29 -2.49
CA GLN A 13 -11.90 -3.56 -2.86
C GLN A 13 -11.93 -2.19 -2.18
N SER A 14 -11.53 -2.14 -0.91
CA SER A 14 -11.49 -0.91 -0.12
C SER A 14 -10.47 0.08 -0.68
N LEU A 15 -9.28 -0.39 -1.09
CA LEU A 15 -8.29 0.44 -1.76
C LEU A 15 -8.74 0.87 -3.16
N ALA A 16 -9.33 -0.02 -3.96
CA ALA A 16 -9.85 0.33 -5.28
C ALA A 16 -11.00 1.36 -5.24
N ALA A 17 -11.70 1.45 -4.11
CA ALA A 17 -12.79 2.38 -3.87
C ALA A 17 -12.37 3.65 -3.11
N CYS A 18 -11.16 3.74 -2.56
CA CYS A 18 -10.69 4.95 -1.87
C CYS A 18 -10.41 6.09 -2.86
N ALA A 19 -10.25 7.33 -2.38
CA ALA A 19 -10.04 8.49 -3.26
C ALA A 19 -8.83 8.30 -4.20
N SER A 20 -7.65 8.03 -3.64
CA SER A 20 -6.43 7.80 -4.41
C SER A 20 -6.53 6.58 -5.35
N GLY A 21 -7.18 5.48 -4.90
CA GLY A 21 -7.35 4.30 -5.75
C GLY A 21 -8.26 4.56 -6.95
N ARG A 22 -9.32 5.35 -6.81
CA ARG A 22 -10.16 5.78 -7.94
C ARG A 22 -9.38 6.68 -8.90
N GLU A 23 -8.59 7.61 -8.39
CA GLU A 23 -7.75 8.52 -9.18
C GLU A 23 -6.71 7.76 -10.01
N LEU A 24 -5.98 6.81 -9.41
CA LEU A 24 -5.00 5.97 -10.09
C LEU A 24 -5.65 5.09 -11.16
N ARG A 25 -6.79 4.45 -10.86
CA ARG A 25 -7.54 3.65 -11.84
C ARG A 25 -8.03 4.49 -13.02
N ALA A 26 -8.55 5.69 -12.74
CA ALA A 26 -8.98 6.62 -13.79
C ALA A 26 -7.80 7.09 -14.66
N SER A 27 -6.60 7.16 -14.08
CA SER A 27 -5.35 7.54 -14.77
C SER A 27 -4.67 6.37 -15.50
N GLY A 28 -5.24 5.17 -15.49
CA GLY A 28 -4.71 4.00 -16.19
C GLY A 28 -3.75 3.11 -15.39
N TYR A 29 -3.71 3.26 -14.07
CA TYR A 29 -2.83 2.49 -13.16
C TYR A 29 -3.58 1.53 -12.20
N PRO A 30 -4.49 0.66 -12.67
CA PRO A 30 -5.20 -0.27 -11.79
C PRO A 30 -4.27 -1.31 -11.14
N GLN A 31 -3.15 -1.64 -11.76
CA GLN A 31 -2.18 -2.61 -11.25
C GLN A 31 -1.45 -2.08 -10.02
N ASP A 32 -1.16 -0.78 -9.97
CA ASP A 32 -0.49 -0.15 -8.82
C ASP A 32 -1.35 -0.22 -7.57
N VAL A 33 -2.67 -0.06 -7.72
CA VAL A 33 -3.64 -0.23 -6.63
C VAL A 33 -3.71 -1.69 -6.18
N ALA A 34 -3.59 -2.64 -7.10
CA ALA A 34 -3.56 -4.07 -6.76
C ALA A 34 -2.28 -4.46 -6.01
N ILE A 35 -1.12 -3.92 -6.41
CA ILE A 35 0.17 -4.11 -5.71
C ILE A 35 0.09 -3.50 -4.30
N ALA A 36 -0.49 -2.31 -4.15
CA ALA A 36 -0.64 -1.67 -2.83
C ALA A 36 -1.57 -2.44 -1.86
N ALA A 37 -2.43 -3.33 -2.38
CA ALA A 37 -3.32 -4.15 -1.57
C ALA A 37 -2.67 -5.45 -1.07
N GLU A 38 -1.43 -5.71 -1.47
CA GLU A 38 -0.67 -6.86 -1.01
C GLU A 38 -0.29 -6.76 0.47
N VAL A 39 -0.47 -7.85 1.21
CA VAL A 39 -0.13 -7.97 2.64
C VAL A 39 0.97 -9.00 2.79
N ASP A 40 2.01 -8.68 3.57
CA ASP A 40 3.15 -9.56 3.88
C ASP A 40 3.93 -10.06 2.64
N ARG A 41 4.00 -9.25 1.58
CA ARG A 41 4.70 -9.62 0.32
C ARG A 41 6.16 -9.21 0.25
N SER A 42 6.61 -8.31 1.13
CA SER A 42 8.00 -7.87 1.24
C SER A 42 8.41 -7.81 2.71
N THR A 43 9.66 -8.18 2.99
CA THR A 43 10.29 -8.06 4.32
C THR A 43 11.17 -6.80 4.42
N ALA A 44 11.27 -6.00 3.36
CA ALA A 44 12.07 -4.79 3.36
C ALA A 44 11.42 -3.70 4.23
N VAL A 45 12.21 -3.11 5.12
CA VAL A 45 11.82 -1.95 5.94
C VAL A 45 12.81 -0.82 5.67
N PRO A 46 12.54 0.06 4.68
CA PRO A 46 13.44 1.17 4.38
C PRO A 46 13.51 2.19 5.53
N VAL A 47 14.71 2.59 5.91
CA VAL A 47 14.98 3.60 6.94
C VAL A 47 15.45 4.90 6.30
N LEU A 48 15.02 6.04 6.84
CA LEU A 48 15.42 7.36 6.34
C LEU A 48 16.75 7.79 6.99
N GLU A 49 17.81 7.86 6.19
CA GLU A 49 19.15 8.25 6.62
C GLU A 49 19.70 9.29 5.65
N ASP A 50 20.15 10.44 6.17
CA ASP A 50 20.71 11.53 5.36
C ASP A 50 19.84 11.94 4.15
N ARG A 51 18.51 11.98 4.36
CA ARG A 51 17.49 12.30 3.33
C ARG A 51 17.32 11.25 2.22
N VAL A 52 17.80 10.03 2.42
CA VAL A 52 17.63 8.90 1.48
C VAL A 52 17.06 7.69 2.21
N PHE A 53 16.12 6.97 1.59
CA PHE A 53 15.67 5.68 2.11
C PHE A 53 16.70 4.59 1.79
N ARG A 54 17.22 3.93 2.84
CA ARG A 54 18.20 2.83 2.74
C ARG A 54 17.61 1.55 3.32
N THR A 55 18.17 0.41 2.94
CA THR A 55 17.87 -0.86 3.62
C THR A 55 18.28 -0.75 5.08
N ALA A 56 17.41 -1.17 6.01
CA ALA A 56 17.79 -1.28 7.41
C ALA A 56 19.03 -2.17 7.55
N SER A 57 20.10 -1.63 8.12
CA SER A 57 21.22 -2.42 8.61
C SER A 57 20.74 -3.31 9.76
N GLN A 58 21.16 -4.57 9.77
CA GLN A 58 20.87 -5.50 10.87
C GLN A 58 21.54 -5.08 12.17
#